data_AF-A0A0C2CVV6-F1
#
_entry.id   AF-A0A0C2CVV6-F1
#
_cell.length_a   1.000
_cell.length_b   1.000
_cell.length_c   1.000
_cell.angle_alpha   90.00
_cell.angle_beta   90.00
_cell.angle_gamma   90.00
#
_symmetry.space_group_name_H-M   'P 1'
#
loop_
_entity.id
_entity.type
_entity.pdbx_description
1 polymer ?
#
loop_
_entity_poly.entity_id
_entity_poly.type
_entity_poly.pdbx_seq_one_letter_code
_entity_poly.pdbx_strand_id
1 'polypeptide(L)'
;MASIPTPKARNLYIAKCASEGRQKALSIIVAALNYFCGPLTGVDRDIQASILQAEKRTTPPIQHRSKIDTATMRKLILQGSSSTDPKVTQAATLALLQFKAFLRISEARNLQLQDLKCIGDKVWNVHIARSKTDQYNAGACASFQLDKVEQALLNKYLGSIQVIVHGHPSY
;
A
#
# COMPACT_ATOMS: atom_id res chain seq x y z
N MET A 1 26.01 39.44 -5.29
CA MET A 1 24.86 38.78 -5.95
C MET A 1 23.61 39.14 -5.17
N ALA A 2 22.61 39.77 -5.79
CA ALA A 2 21.35 40.06 -5.11
C ALA A 2 20.62 38.74 -4.80
N SER A 3 20.21 38.54 -3.54
CA SER A 3 19.45 37.36 -3.15
C SER A 3 18.09 37.35 -3.85
N ILE A 4 17.77 36.28 -4.58
CA ILE A 4 16.44 36.12 -5.18
C ILE A 4 15.41 36.07 -4.05
N PRO A 5 14.34 36.88 -4.10
CA PRO A 5 13.27 36.82 -3.11
C PRO A 5 12.65 35.42 -3.05
N THR A 6 12.46 34.88 -1.84
CA THR A 6 11.92 33.54 -1.60
C THR A 6 10.64 33.23 -2.41
N PRO A 7 9.65 34.14 -2.54
CA PRO A 7 8.47 33.88 -3.38
C PRO A 7 8.80 33.60 -4.86
N LYS A 8 9.70 34.38 -5.44
CA LYS A 8 10.15 34.24 -6.83
C LYS A 8 10.98 32.97 -7.02
N ALA A 9 11.86 32.66 -6.06
CA ALA A 9 12.64 31.42 -6.07
C ALA A 9 11.74 30.17 -6.01
N ARG A 10 10.65 30.20 -5.22
CA ARG A 10 9.67 29.11 -5.16
C ARG A 10 8.96 28.90 -6.49
N ASN A 11 8.49 29.97 -7.13
CA ASN A 11 7.84 29.89 -8.44
C ASN A 11 8.79 29.37 -9.52
N LEU A 12 10.04 29.83 -9.52
CA LEU A 12 11.08 29.33 -10.41
C LEU A 12 11.35 27.84 -10.20
N TYR A 13 11.44 27.40 -8.93
CA TYR A 13 11.66 25.99 -8.61
C TYR A 13 10.48 25.10 -9.05
N ILE A 14 9.24 25.55 -8.85
CA ILE A 14 8.04 24.83 -9.30
C ILE A 14 8.01 24.73 -10.83
N ALA A 15 8.31 25.83 -11.53
CA ALA A 15 8.43 25.83 -13.00
C ALA A 15 9.51 24.86 -13.49
N LYS A 16 10.67 24.81 -12.81
CA LYS A 16 11.72 23.83 -13.11
C LYS A 16 11.22 22.40 -12.92
N CYS A 17 10.57 22.10 -11.79
CA CYS A 17 10.02 20.77 -11.52
C CYS A 17 8.97 20.35 -12.55
N ALA A 18 8.14 21.29 -13.00
CA ALA A 18 7.20 21.10 -14.09
C ALA A 18 7.91 20.74 -15.40
N SER A 19 8.92 21.53 -15.79
CA SER A 19 9.71 21.28 -17.02
C SER A 19 10.45 19.94 -17.00
N GLU A 20 10.83 19.44 -15.82
CA GLU A 20 11.48 18.13 -15.63
C GLU A 20 10.49 16.95 -15.62
N GLY A 21 9.21 17.15 -15.89
CA GLY A 21 8.22 16.07 -15.91
C GLY A 21 7.81 15.55 -14.53
N ARG A 22 7.96 16.36 -13.47
CA ARG A 22 7.61 15.97 -12.09
C ARG A 22 6.17 16.32 -11.71
N GLN A 23 5.23 16.30 -12.64
CA GLN A 23 3.85 16.79 -12.42
C GLN A 23 3.17 16.14 -11.21
N LYS A 24 3.39 14.84 -10.98
CA LYS A 24 2.83 14.09 -9.84
C LYS A 24 3.35 14.57 -8.48
N ALA A 25 4.55 15.15 -8.43
CA ALA A 25 5.19 15.61 -7.21
C ALA A 25 4.88 17.07 -6.89
N LEU A 26 4.37 17.86 -7.86
CA LEU A 26 4.14 19.30 -7.70
C LEU A 26 3.23 19.62 -6.51
N SER A 27 2.18 18.84 -6.27
CA SER A 27 1.28 19.04 -5.13
C SER A 27 1.99 18.88 -3.78
N ILE A 28 2.84 17.86 -3.66
CA ILE A 28 3.64 17.59 -2.46
C ILE A 28 4.70 18.68 -2.28
N ILE A 29 5.37 19.10 -3.36
CA ILE A 29 6.35 20.18 -3.34
C ILE A 29 5.70 21.48 -2.87
N VAL A 30 4.54 21.84 -3.40
CA VAL A 30 3.79 23.04 -2.99
C VAL A 30 3.37 22.96 -1.53
N ALA A 31 2.85 21.81 -1.08
CA ALA A 31 2.46 21.60 0.31
C ALA A 31 3.65 21.75 1.27
N ALA A 32 4.80 21.16 0.94
CA ALA A 32 6.02 21.28 1.73
C ALA A 32 6.52 22.74 1.78
N LEU A 33 6.54 23.43 0.64
CA LEU A 33 6.93 24.84 0.59
C LEU A 33 5.97 25.73 1.37
N ASN A 34 4.67 25.42 1.38
CA ASN A 34 3.69 26.14 2.20
C ASN A 34 3.89 25.88 3.69
N TYR A 35 4.23 24.64 4.07
CA TYR A 35 4.51 24.27 5.45
C TYR A 35 5.75 25.01 6.00
N PHE A 36 6.85 25.05 5.24
CA PHE A 36 8.10 25.66 5.71
C PHE A 36 8.18 27.18 5.49
N CYS A 37 7.61 27.70 4.41
CA CYS A 37 7.77 29.10 4.00
C CYS A 37 6.47 29.92 4.08
N GLY A 38 5.39 29.33 4.61
CA GLY A 38 4.06 29.91 4.60
C GLY A 38 3.39 29.90 3.21
N PRO A 39 2.08 30.17 3.15
CA PRO A 39 1.36 30.29 1.88
C PRO A 39 1.85 31.51 1.09
N LEU A 40 1.92 31.39 -0.24
CA LEU A 40 2.13 32.55 -1.10
C LEU A 40 0.88 33.42 -1.13
N THR A 41 1.08 34.74 -1.29
CA THR A 41 0.01 35.74 -1.38
C THR A 41 0.20 36.62 -2.60
N GLY A 42 -0.88 37.27 -3.06
CA GLY A 42 -0.84 38.22 -4.17
C GLY A 42 -0.33 37.61 -5.48
N VAL A 43 0.46 38.40 -6.21
CA VAL A 43 0.95 38.05 -7.56
C VAL A 43 1.72 36.73 -7.58
N ASP A 44 2.56 36.45 -6.57
CA ASP A 44 3.34 35.21 -6.54
C ASP A 44 2.47 33.96 -6.42
N ARG A 45 1.34 34.05 -5.70
CA ARG A 45 0.34 32.97 -5.62
C ARG A 45 -0.33 32.75 -6.97
N ASP A 46 -0.67 33.83 -7.67
CA ASP A 46 -1.37 33.77 -8.95
C ASP A 46 -0.45 33.21 -10.05
N ILE A 47 0.85 33.53 -10.00
CA ILE A 47 1.88 32.89 -10.83
C ILE A 47 1.97 31.40 -10.53
N GLN A 48 2.04 31.00 -9.25
CA GLN A 48 2.07 29.59 -8.86
C GLN A 48 0.85 28.83 -9.39
N ALA A 49 -0.35 29.40 -9.21
CA ALA A 49 -1.59 28.82 -9.69
C ALA A 49 -1.59 28.64 -11.22
N SER A 50 -1.11 29.65 -11.95
CA SER A 50 -0.99 29.61 -13.42
C SER A 50 -0.06 28.50 -13.88
N ILE A 51 1.11 28.33 -13.23
CA ILE A 51 2.05 27.24 -13.52
C ILE A 51 1.39 25.88 -13.28
N LEU A 52 0.74 25.69 -12.13
CA LEU A 52 0.07 24.44 -11.79
C LEU A 52 -1.10 24.12 -12.74
N GLN A 53 -1.83 25.14 -13.19
CA GLN A 53 -2.93 24.97 -14.14
C GLN A 53 -2.44 24.60 -15.54
N ALA A 54 -1.33 25.21 -16.00
CA ALA A 54 -0.70 24.84 -17.26
C ALA A 54 -0.29 23.36 -17.25
N GLU A 55 0.35 22.90 -16.17
CA GLU A 55 0.78 21.50 -16.04
C GLU A 55 -0.38 20.50 -15.92
N LYS A 56 -1.50 20.89 -15.32
CA LYS A 56 -2.70 20.03 -15.29
C LYS A 56 -3.19 19.68 -16.69
N ARG A 57 -3.00 20.55 -17.68
CA ARG A 57 -3.41 20.32 -19.08
C ARG A 57 -2.48 19.37 -19.82
N THR A 58 -1.21 19.32 -19.43
CA THR A 58 -0.18 18.48 -20.07
C THR A 58 0.03 17.15 -19.36
N THR A 59 -0.45 17.01 -18.12
CA THR A 59 -0.31 15.78 -17.33
C THR A 59 -1.10 14.64 -17.98
N PRO A 60 -0.45 13.51 -18.34
CA PRO A 60 -1.17 12.37 -18.88
C PRO A 60 -2.17 11.83 -17.86
N PRO A 61 -3.32 11.29 -18.31
CA PRO A 61 -4.32 10.73 -17.42
C PRO A 61 -3.68 9.67 -16.52
N ILE A 62 -4.20 9.55 -15.29
CA ILE A 62 -3.73 8.57 -14.33
C ILE A 62 -3.95 7.18 -14.94
N GLN A 63 -2.85 6.53 -15.33
CA GLN A 63 -2.87 5.12 -15.68
C GLN A 63 -3.01 4.32 -14.39
N HIS A 64 -4.21 3.82 -14.15
CA HIS A 64 -4.43 2.85 -13.09
C HIS A 64 -3.74 1.54 -13.48
N ARG A 65 -2.94 0.98 -12.56
CA ARG A 65 -2.38 -0.36 -12.78
C ARG A 65 -3.54 -1.35 -12.89
N SER A 66 -3.39 -2.35 -13.76
CA SER A 66 -4.32 -3.46 -13.81
C SER A 66 -4.38 -4.13 -12.44
N LYS A 67 -5.61 -4.32 -11.94
CA LYS A 67 -5.83 -5.10 -10.72
C LYS A 67 -5.60 -6.56 -11.06
N ILE A 68 -5.09 -7.32 -10.09
CA ILE A 68 -5.01 -8.78 -10.22
C ILE A 68 -6.43 -9.34 -10.33
N ASP A 69 -6.66 -10.20 -11.31
CA ASP A 69 -7.92 -10.90 -11.48
C ASP A 69 -7.92 -12.23 -10.71
N THR A 70 -9.11 -12.83 -10.57
CA THR A 70 -9.29 -14.08 -9.84
C THR A 70 -8.53 -15.24 -10.48
N ALA A 71 -8.43 -15.28 -11.82
CA ALA A 71 -7.71 -16.33 -12.53
C ALA A 71 -6.19 -16.25 -12.30
N THR A 72 -5.59 -15.05 -12.34
CA THR A 72 -4.16 -14.89 -12.02
C THR A 72 -3.87 -15.18 -10.56
N MET A 73 -4.75 -14.74 -9.64
CA MET A 73 -4.65 -15.09 -8.23
C MET A 73 -4.70 -16.61 -8.03
N ARG A 74 -5.57 -17.31 -8.76
CA ARG A 74 -5.68 -18.77 -8.70
C ARG A 74 -4.38 -19.47 -9.10
N LYS A 75 -3.71 -19.00 -10.16
CA LYS A 75 -2.41 -19.54 -10.59
C LYS A 75 -1.34 -19.36 -9.50
N LEU A 76 -1.31 -18.20 -8.87
CA LEU A 76 -0.40 -17.88 -7.77
C LEU A 76 -0.63 -18.80 -6.56
N ILE A 77 -1.90 -19.03 -6.20
CA ILE A 77 -2.26 -19.97 -5.11
C ILE A 77 -1.80 -21.39 -5.44
N LEU A 78 -2.05 -21.87 -6.67
CA LEU A 78 -1.64 -23.21 -7.10
C LEU A 78 -0.13 -23.38 -7.05
N GLN A 79 0.63 -22.37 -7.46
CA GLN A 79 2.09 -22.37 -7.38
C GLN A 79 2.59 -22.40 -5.93
N GLY A 80 1.97 -21.64 -5.02
CA GLY A 80 2.29 -21.70 -3.59
C GLY A 80 1.99 -23.07 -2.96
N SER A 81 0.89 -23.68 -3.38
CA SER A 81 0.45 -24.99 -2.89
C SER A 81 1.37 -26.12 -3.37
N SER A 82 1.88 -26.06 -4.59
CA SER A 82 2.79 -27.08 -5.14
C SER A 82 4.26 -26.87 -4.78
N SER A 83 4.67 -25.65 -4.42
CA SER A 83 6.07 -25.33 -4.10
C SER A 83 6.57 -26.04 -2.85
N THR A 84 7.81 -26.54 -2.85
CA THR A 84 8.48 -27.02 -1.63
C THR A 84 9.21 -25.91 -0.88
N ASP A 85 9.45 -24.75 -1.51
CA ASP A 85 10.09 -23.60 -0.88
C ASP A 85 9.11 -22.88 0.07
N PRO A 86 9.43 -22.82 1.38
CA PRO A 86 8.62 -22.11 2.37
C PRO A 86 8.41 -20.62 2.05
N LYS A 87 9.38 -19.96 1.41
CA LYS A 87 9.27 -18.54 1.04
C LYS A 87 8.19 -18.32 -0.02
N VAL A 88 8.11 -19.22 -0.99
CA VAL A 88 7.07 -19.18 -2.04
C VAL A 88 5.71 -19.47 -1.43
N THR A 89 5.60 -20.46 -0.54
CA THR A 89 4.35 -20.75 0.18
C THR A 89 3.91 -19.57 1.06
N GLN A 90 4.85 -18.92 1.76
CA GLN A 90 4.59 -17.71 2.56
C GLN A 90 4.09 -16.56 1.69
N ALA A 91 4.81 -16.23 0.61
CA ALA A 91 4.45 -15.15 -0.29
C ALA A 91 3.07 -15.38 -0.92
N ALA A 92 2.77 -16.61 -1.33
CA ALA A 92 1.48 -16.98 -1.87
C ALA A 92 0.35 -16.86 -0.84
N THR A 93 0.60 -17.27 0.40
CA THR A 93 -0.38 -17.15 1.50
C THR A 93 -0.64 -15.69 1.85
N LEU A 94 0.41 -14.85 1.90
CA LEU A 94 0.27 -13.41 2.14
C LEU A 94 -0.50 -12.72 1.01
N ALA A 95 -0.29 -13.13 -0.25
CA ALA A 95 -1.04 -12.61 -1.38
C ALA A 95 -2.53 -13.03 -1.32
N LEU A 96 -2.81 -14.28 -0.95
CA LEU A 96 -4.18 -14.78 -0.74
C LEU A 96 -4.90 -13.96 0.34
N LEU A 97 -4.28 -13.75 1.50
CA LEU A 97 -4.87 -12.97 2.60
C LEU A 97 -5.10 -11.52 2.21
N GLN A 98 -4.14 -10.87 1.54
CA GLN A 98 -4.32 -9.51 1.01
C GLN A 98 -5.47 -9.42 0.02
N PHE A 99 -5.61 -10.41 -0.86
CA PHE A 99 -6.66 -10.41 -1.87
C PHE A 99 -8.04 -10.65 -1.29
N LYS A 100 -8.18 -11.61 -0.38
CA LYS A 100 -9.47 -12.01 0.21
C LYS A 100 -9.98 -11.05 1.27
N ALA A 101 -9.09 -10.51 2.09
CA ALA A 101 -9.43 -9.58 3.17
C ALA A 101 -9.17 -8.10 2.81
N PHE A 102 -8.82 -7.81 1.55
CA PHE A 102 -8.52 -6.47 1.04
C PHE A 102 -7.47 -5.71 1.86
N LEU A 103 -6.48 -6.44 2.39
CA LEU A 103 -5.45 -5.88 3.25
C LEU A 103 -4.45 -5.06 2.44
N ARG A 104 -4.06 -3.91 2.97
CA ARG A 104 -2.88 -3.21 2.51
C ARG A 104 -1.63 -4.00 2.90
N ILE A 105 -0.54 -3.83 2.15
CA ILE A 105 0.76 -4.46 2.46
C ILE A 105 1.19 -4.18 3.91
N SER A 106 0.98 -2.96 4.40
CA SER A 106 1.31 -2.57 5.78
C SER A 106 0.46 -3.30 6.83
N GLU A 107 -0.80 -3.62 6.51
CA GLU A 107 -1.70 -4.36 7.39
C GLU A 107 -1.32 -5.84 7.37
N ALA A 108 -1.12 -6.40 6.17
CA ALA A 108 -0.73 -7.79 5.98
C ALA A 108 0.61 -8.15 6.65
N ARG A 109 1.58 -7.22 6.63
CA ARG A 109 2.87 -7.38 7.32
C ARG A 109 2.73 -7.54 8.84
N ASN A 110 1.74 -6.86 9.43
CA ASN A 110 1.56 -6.83 10.88
C ASN A 110 0.61 -7.91 11.39
N LEU A 111 0.08 -8.76 10.50
CA LEU A 111 -0.79 -9.85 10.88
C LEU A 111 -0.05 -10.87 11.75
N GLN A 112 -0.71 -11.27 12.83
CA GLN A 112 -0.30 -12.36 13.69
C GLN A 112 -1.24 -13.56 13.51
N LEU A 113 -0.79 -14.74 13.94
CA LEU A 113 -1.59 -15.96 13.87
C LEU A 113 -2.92 -15.82 14.62
N GLN A 114 -2.89 -15.16 15.78
CA GLN A 114 -4.06 -14.93 16.65
C GLN A 114 -5.13 -14.02 16.01
N ASP A 115 -4.75 -13.23 15.01
CA ASP A 115 -5.66 -12.35 14.30
C ASP A 115 -6.55 -13.13 13.33
N LEU A 116 -6.15 -14.37 12.98
CA LEU A 116 -6.84 -15.23 12.04
C LEU A 116 -7.70 -16.26 12.78
N LYS A 117 -9.02 -16.21 12.59
CA LYS A 117 -9.98 -17.11 13.26
C LYS A 117 -10.91 -17.78 12.24
N CYS A 118 -11.04 -19.10 12.32
CA CYS A 118 -12.05 -19.83 11.57
C CYS A 118 -13.36 -19.80 12.36
N ILE A 119 -14.44 -19.30 11.75
CA ILE A 119 -15.75 -19.12 12.42
C ILE A 119 -16.74 -20.24 12.05
N GLY A 120 -16.38 -21.10 11.09
CA GLY A 120 -17.23 -22.17 10.58
C GLY A 120 -17.48 -22.04 9.07
N ASP A 121 -17.97 -23.09 8.41
CA ASP A 121 -18.34 -23.08 6.98
C ASP A 121 -17.31 -22.49 6.00
N LYS A 122 -16.02 -22.70 6.30
CA LYS A 122 -14.87 -22.19 5.54
C LYS A 122 -14.75 -20.65 5.54
N VAL A 123 -15.47 -20.00 6.45
CA VAL A 123 -15.38 -18.56 6.71
C VAL A 123 -14.28 -18.30 7.71
N TRP A 124 -13.38 -17.41 7.31
CA TRP A 124 -12.28 -16.91 8.12
C TRP A 124 -12.49 -15.45 8.42
N ASN A 125 -12.23 -15.06 9.66
CA ASN A 125 -12.08 -13.68 10.06
C ASN A 125 -10.62 -13.35 10.25
N VAL A 126 -10.23 -12.19 9.76
CA VAL A 126 -8.95 -11.57 10.10
C VAL A 126 -9.21 -10.27 10.85
N HIS A 127 -8.59 -10.13 12.01
CA HIS A 127 -8.56 -8.90 12.77
C HIS A 127 -7.43 -7.99 12.28
N ILE A 128 -7.74 -6.73 12.02
CA ILE A 128 -6.83 -5.70 11.52
C ILE A 128 -6.71 -4.67 12.63
N ALA A 129 -5.67 -4.77 13.45
CA ALA A 129 -5.53 -3.93 14.64
C ALA A 129 -5.40 -2.43 14.32
N ARG A 130 -4.76 -2.08 13.20
CA ARG A 130 -4.56 -0.69 12.77
C ARG A 130 -4.67 -0.53 11.26
N SER A 131 -5.52 0.39 10.83
CA SER A 131 -5.63 0.85 9.45
C SER A 131 -5.24 2.32 9.36
N LYS A 132 -4.71 2.75 8.20
CA LYS A 132 -4.30 4.15 7.98
C LYS A 132 -5.45 5.15 8.22
N THR A 133 -6.70 4.72 8.02
CA THR A 133 -7.89 5.55 8.18
C THR A 133 -8.62 5.34 9.50
N ASP A 134 -8.10 4.45 10.36
CA ASP A 134 -8.68 4.17 11.67
C ASP A 134 -8.23 5.24 12.68
N GLN A 135 -8.95 6.36 12.69
CA GLN A 135 -8.68 7.49 13.59
C GLN A 135 -8.93 7.15 15.07
N TYR A 136 -9.74 6.12 15.35
CA TYR A 136 -10.14 5.74 16.70
C TYR A 136 -9.37 4.53 17.24
N ASN A 137 -8.46 3.94 16.45
CA ASN A 137 -7.70 2.75 16.80
C ASN A 137 -8.61 1.60 17.28
N ALA A 138 -9.82 1.51 16.71
CA ALA A 138 -10.81 0.48 17.04
C ALA A 138 -10.49 -0.86 16.36
N GLY A 139 -9.61 -0.84 15.36
CA GLY A 139 -9.36 -1.95 14.47
C GLY A 139 -10.55 -2.23 13.54
N ALA A 140 -10.37 -3.24 12.69
CA ALA A 140 -11.43 -3.75 11.81
C ALA A 140 -11.37 -5.27 11.76
N CYS A 141 -12.49 -5.92 11.44
CA CYS A 141 -12.51 -7.34 11.13
C CYS A 141 -12.96 -7.53 9.68
N ALA A 142 -12.24 -8.31 8.90
CA ALA A 142 -12.63 -8.70 7.56
C ALA A 142 -12.96 -10.19 7.53
N SER A 143 -14.15 -10.51 7.05
CA SER A 143 -14.63 -11.88 6.86
C SER A 143 -14.48 -12.29 5.39
N PHE A 144 -13.94 -13.48 5.15
CA PHE A 144 -13.78 -14.01 3.80
C PHE A 144 -13.90 -15.53 3.78
N GLN A 145 -14.30 -16.06 2.62
CA GLN A 145 -14.41 -17.50 2.42
C GLN A 145 -13.24 -18.03 1.59
N LEU A 146 -12.74 -19.19 2.01
CA LEU A 146 -11.72 -19.93 1.28
C LEU A 146 -12.31 -21.17 0.62
N ASP A 147 -11.96 -21.40 -0.64
CA ASP A 147 -12.21 -22.68 -1.30
C ASP A 147 -11.25 -23.77 -0.81
N LYS A 148 -11.43 -25.01 -1.28
CA LYS A 148 -10.63 -26.17 -0.84
C LYS A 148 -9.12 -25.98 -1.08
N VAL A 149 -8.73 -25.36 -2.19
CA VAL A 149 -7.31 -25.21 -2.57
C VAL A 149 -6.69 -24.02 -1.87
N GLU A 150 -7.43 -22.93 -1.70
CA GLU A 150 -7.04 -21.78 -0.89
C GLU A 150 -6.83 -22.19 0.57
N GLN A 151 -7.74 -23.00 1.11
CA GLN A 151 -7.63 -23.55 2.46
C GLN A 151 -6.43 -24.50 2.58
N ALA A 152 -6.15 -25.31 1.56
CA ALA A 152 -4.96 -26.17 1.54
C ALA A 152 -3.65 -25.37 1.60
N LEU A 153 -3.56 -24.25 0.85
CA LEU A 153 -2.41 -23.34 0.90
C LEU A 153 -2.22 -22.77 2.30
N LEU A 154 -3.30 -22.24 2.89
CA LEU A 154 -3.26 -21.66 4.22
C LEU A 154 -2.83 -22.70 5.26
N ASN A 155 -3.43 -23.88 5.26
CA ASN A 155 -3.09 -24.96 6.19
C ASN A 155 -1.63 -25.40 6.05
N LYS A 156 -1.11 -25.47 4.82
CA LYS A 156 0.30 -25.77 4.56
C LYS A 156 1.22 -24.73 5.18
N TYR A 157 0.91 -23.45 5.02
CA TYR A 157 1.68 -22.37 5.63
C TYR A 157 1.61 -22.41 7.16
N LEU A 158 0.42 -22.58 7.74
CA LEU A 158 0.23 -22.69 9.19
C LEU A 158 1.00 -23.88 9.78
N GLY A 159 0.97 -25.03 9.10
CA GLY A 159 1.78 -26.20 9.48
C GLY A 159 3.27 -25.91 9.46
N SER A 160 3.76 -25.16 8.46
CA SER A 160 5.18 -24.78 8.39
C SER A 160 5.60 -23.85 9.54
N ILE A 161 4.71 -23.00 10.05
CA ILE A 161 4.99 -22.12 11.19
C ILE A 161 5.05 -22.92 12.50
N GLN A 162 4.11 -23.85 12.72
CA GLN A 162 4.07 -24.66 13.95
C GLN A 162 5.29 -25.56 14.11
N VAL A 163 5.81 -26.12 13.01
CA VAL A 163 7.04 -26.93 13.02
C VAL A 163 8.26 -26.10 13.45
N ILE A 164 8.31 -24.82 13.09
CA ILE A 164 9.43 -23.93 13.46
C ILE A 164 9.37 -23.55 14.95
N VAL A 165 8.17 -23.39 15.54
CA VAL A 165 8.01 -23.01 16.96
C VAL A 165 8.37 -24.16 17.91
N HIS A 166 8.19 -25.42 17.50
CA HIS A 166 8.57 -26.59 18.31
C HIS A 166 10.01 -27.09 18.05
N GLY A 167 10.79 -26.40 17.20
CA GLY A 167 12.13 -26.81 16.77
C GLY A 167 13.30 -26.29 17.61
N HIS A 168 13.07 -25.60 18.73
CA HIS A 168 14.14 -25.21 19.66
C HIS A 168 14.20 -26.18 20.86
N PRO A 169 15.11 -27.17 20.86
CA PRO A 169 15.49 -27.83 22.10
C PRO A 169 16.33 -26.85 22.92
N SER A 170 15.80 -26.44 24.07
CA SER A 170 16.60 -25.86 25.14
C SER A 170 17.65 -26.90 25.56
N TYR A 171 18.91 -26.61 25.26
CA TYR A 171 20.05 -27.18 25.99
C TYR A 171 20.41 -26.23 27.12
#